data_AF-A0A426U300-F1
#
_entry.id   AF-A0A426U300-F1
#
_cell.length_a   1.000
_cell.length_b   1.000
_cell.length_c   1.000
_cell.angle_alpha   90.00
_cell.angle_beta   90.00
_cell.angle_gamma   90.00
#
_symmetry.space_group_name_H-M   'P 1'
#
loop_
_entity.id
_entity.type
_entity.pdbx_description
1 polymer ?
#
loop_
_entity_poly.entity_id
_entity_poly.type
_entity_poly.pdbx_seq_one_letter_code
_entity_poly.pdbx_strand_id
1 'polypeptide(L)'
;MPKRRSGAPADLEEVRPRRFIIHNPAVGPTLRGAGLREGDRFTLTSERGAGLVGRLRNREFTVLTLADQVAALPPLPPVAPLGASFVHACAKNERLSLFTGVPPAWQPAPATAETNSVELREGQIARRRKGRGPSSYARVARDGLQPISEDAALCAGYALAAQHGPIAMTGSHTAEGYLLPDWPLPAAHHALLGRIAIRHADGWLIAPADRPLAHMLLANLGLLVAWG
;
A
#
# COMPACT_ATOMS: atom_id res chain seq x y z
N MET A 1 -7.18 -35.25 -14.65
CA MET A 1 -7.68 -33.88 -14.44
C MET A 1 -6.52 -32.89 -14.58
N PRO A 2 -6.65 -31.80 -15.37
CA PRO A 2 -5.65 -30.75 -15.34
C PRO A 2 -5.58 -30.20 -13.91
N LYS A 3 -4.38 -30.25 -13.33
CA LYS A 3 -4.15 -29.81 -11.96
C LYS A 3 -3.56 -28.40 -12.01
N ARG A 4 -3.97 -27.56 -11.05
CA ARG A 4 -3.32 -26.26 -10.77
C ARG A 4 -1.80 -26.46 -10.70
N ARG A 5 -1.03 -25.56 -11.34
CA ARG A 5 0.44 -25.55 -11.24
C ARG A 5 0.88 -25.60 -9.78
N SER A 6 1.92 -26.38 -9.48
CA SER A 6 2.45 -26.50 -8.12
C SER A 6 2.92 -25.14 -7.60
N GLY A 7 2.57 -24.80 -6.36
CA GLY A 7 2.92 -23.52 -5.74
C GLY A 7 2.07 -22.31 -6.20
N ALA A 8 1.16 -22.48 -7.17
CA ALA A 8 0.29 -21.38 -7.59
C ALA A 8 -0.79 -21.07 -6.53
N PRO A 9 -1.06 -19.79 -6.25
CA PRO A 9 -2.00 -19.39 -5.19
C PRO A 9 -3.46 -19.64 -5.54
N ALA A 10 -3.79 -19.68 -6.84
CA ALA A 10 -5.15 -19.80 -7.36
C ALA A 10 -5.14 -20.53 -8.71
N ASP A 11 -6.32 -20.96 -9.19
CA ASP A 11 -6.48 -21.49 -10.55
C ASP A 11 -6.37 -20.38 -11.61
N LEU A 12 -6.82 -19.19 -11.25
CA LEU A 12 -6.73 -17.97 -12.03
C LEU A 12 -6.36 -16.80 -11.10
N GLU A 13 -5.30 -16.05 -11.44
CA GLU A 13 -4.80 -14.94 -10.64
C GLU A 13 -4.79 -13.65 -11.46
N GLU A 14 -5.37 -12.58 -10.94
CA GLU A 14 -5.30 -11.25 -11.54
C GLU A 14 -4.00 -10.55 -11.15
N VAL A 15 -3.16 -10.24 -12.14
CA VAL A 15 -1.84 -9.63 -11.93
C VAL A 15 -1.79 -8.16 -12.32
N ARG A 16 -2.76 -7.70 -13.12
CA ARG A 16 -3.08 -6.30 -13.42
C ARG A 16 -4.58 -6.19 -13.67
N PRO A 17 -5.20 -5.00 -13.58
CA PRO A 17 -6.61 -4.85 -13.90
C PRO A 17 -6.97 -5.54 -15.22
N ARG A 18 -7.93 -6.47 -15.16
CA ARG A 18 -8.42 -7.26 -16.30
C ARG A 18 -7.41 -8.22 -16.93
N ARG A 19 -6.21 -8.38 -16.38
CA ARG A 19 -5.18 -9.31 -16.88
C ARG A 19 -4.89 -10.39 -15.86
N PHE A 20 -5.07 -11.63 -16.30
CA PHE A 20 -4.99 -12.81 -15.46
C PHE A 20 -3.91 -13.77 -15.96
N ILE A 21 -3.32 -14.51 -15.02
CA ILE A 21 -2.49 -15.69 -15.26
C ILE A 21 -3.33 -16.94 -14.97
N ILE A 22 -3.34 -17.86 -15.93
CA ILE A 22 -4.02 -19.14 -15.87
C ILE A 22 -3.05 -20.18 -15.31
N HIS A 23 -3.24 -20.55 -14.04
CA HIS A 23 -2.45 -21.60 -13.40
C HIS A 23 -3.08 -22.98 -13.53
N ASN A 24 -4.38 -23.05 -13.82
CA ASN A 24 -5.09 -24.29 -14.09
C ASN A 24 -5.75 -24.24 -15.49
N PRO A 25 -5.25 -25.00 -16.48
CA PRO A 25 -5.83 -25.00 -17.84
C PRO A 25 -7.32 -25.36 -17.90
N ALA A 26 -7.86 -26.05 -16.88
CA ALA A 26 -9.27 -26.41 -16.79
C ALA A 26 -10.23 -25.20 -16.74
N VAL A 27 -9.73 -23.99 -16.42
CA VAL A 27 -10.55 -22.76 -16.48
C VAL A 27 -10.87 -22.35 -17.92
N GLY A 28 -10.06 -22.79 -18.90
CA GLY A 28 -10.10 -22.33 -20.29
C GLY A 28 -11.49 -22.34 -20.95
N PRO A 29 -12.29 -23.42 -20.84
CA PRO A 29 -13.64 -23.45 -21.37
C PRO A 29 -14.55 -22.33 -20.85
N THR A 30 -14.39 -21.90 -19.59
CA THR A 30 -15.19 -20.83 -18.96
C THR A 30 -14.74 -19.44 -19.40
N LEU A 31 -13.50 -19.29 -19.89
CA LEU A 31 -12.94 -18.02 -20.38
C LEU A 31 -13.32 -17.71 -21.85
N ARG A 32 -13.85 -18.70 -22.59
CA ARG A 32 -14.19 -18.53 -24.01
C ARG A 32 -15.22 -17.42 -24.20
N GLY A 33 -14.94 -16.51 -25.13
CA GLY A 33 -15.81 -15.37 -25.45
C GLY A 33 -15.81 -14.24 -24.41
N ALA A 34 -15.10 -14.37 -23.29
CA ALA A 34 -15.01 -13.30 -22.29
C ALA A 34 -13.84 -12.33 -22.56
N GLY A 35 -12.82 -12.77 -23.29
CA GLY A 35 -11.60 -12.01 -23.51
C GLY A 35 -10.63 -12.69 -24.47
N LEU A 36 -9.40 -12.17 -24.51
CA LEU A 36 -8.29 -12.63 -25.34
C LEU A 36 -7.37 -13.53 -24.52
N ARG A 37 -6.94 -14.66 -25.09
CA ARG A 37 -6.03 -15.60 -24.43
C ARG A 37 -4.75 -15.74 -25.24
N GLU A 38 -3.61 -15.60 -24.56
CA GLU A 38 -2.26 -15.75 -25.11
C GLU A 38 -1.45 -16.68 -24.21
N GLY A 39 -1.39 -17.97 -24.58
CA GLY A 39 -0.75 -18.99 -23.73
C GLY A 39 -1.45 -19.16 -22.38
N ASP A 40 -0.74 -18.82 -21.31
CA ASP A 40 -1.25 -18.80 -19.93
C ASP A 40 -1.73 -17.42 -19.47
N ARG A 41 -1.75 -16.43 -20.36
CA ARG A 41 -2.27 -15.09 -20.07
C ARG A 41 -3.69 -14.95 -20.62
N PHE A 42 -4.53 -14.26 -19.86
CA PHE A 42 -5.89 -13.93 -20.26
C PHE A 42 -6.18 -12.46 -20.00
N THR A 43 -6.66 -11.74 -21.01
CA THR A 43 -7.07 -10.34 -20.92
C THR A 43 -8.58 -10.26 -21.10
N LEU A 44 -9.28 -9.79 -20.07
CA LEU A 44 -10.71 -9.56 -20.12
C LEU A 44 -11.02 -8.31 -20.94
N THR A 45 -11.82 -8.45 -22.00
CA THR A 45 -12.16 -7.34 -22.93
C THR A 45 -13.63 -6.95 -22.92
N SER A 46 -14.51 -7.75 -22.31
CA SER A 46 -15.96 -7.54 -22.36
C SER A 46 -16.54 -7.03 -21.04
N GLU A 47 -17.55 -6.15 -21.12
CA GLU A 47 -18.37 -5.75 -19.95
C GLU A 47 -19.22 -6.92 -19.43
N ARG A 48 -19.63 -7.86 -20.29
CA ARG A 48 -20.22 -9.16 -19.90
C ARG A 48 -19.29 -10.00 -19.00
N GLY A 49 -18.03 -9.58 -18.89
CA GLY A 49 -17.01 -10.09 -17.98
C GLY A 49 -17.22 -9.77 -16.50
N ALA A 50 -18.09 -8.81 -16.15
CA ALA A 50 -18.37 -8.48 -14.74
C ALA A 50 -18.84 -9.71 -13.93
N GLY A 51 -19.54 -10.64 -14.58
CA GLY A 51 -19.95 -11.92 -13.98
C GLY A 51 -18.94 -13.08 -14.11
N LEU A 52 -17.77 -12.88 -14.73
CA LEU A 52 -16.82 -13.96 -15.01
C LEU A 52 -16.26 -14.58 -13.73
N VAL A 53 -15.82 -13.74 -12.78
CA VAL A 53 -15.27 -14.20 -11.50
C VAL A 53 -16.31 -15.02 -10.74
N GLY A 54 -17.57 -14.54 -10.70
CA GLY A 54 -18.68 -15.28 -10.10
C GLY A 54 -18.93 -16.64 -10.75
N ARG A 55 -18.95 -16.70 -12.10
CA ARG A 55 -19.12 -17.98 -12.83
C ARG A 55 -17.98 -18.96 -12.58
N LEU A 56 -16.74 -18.48 -12.49
CA LEU A 56 -15.58 -19.32 -12.18
C LEU A 56 -15.66 -19.87 -10.77
N ARG A 57 -15.98 -19.02 -9.78
CA ARG A 57 -16.18 -19.43 -8.38
C ARG A 57 -17.33 -20.43 -8.22
N ASN A 58 -18.45 -20.24 -8.94
CA ASN A 58 -19.57 -21.18 -8.96
C ASN A 58 -19.21 -22.56 -9.55
N ARG A 59 -18.12 -22.64 -10.31
CA ARG A 59 -17.54 -23.90 -10.83
C ARG A 59 -16.38 -24.39 -9.96
N GLU A 60 -16.30 -23.92 -8.73
CA GLU A 60 -15.31 -24.31 -7.72
C GLU A 60 -13.85 -23.98 -8.10
N PHE A 61 -13.63 -23.09 -9.07
CA PHE A 61 -12.30 -22.57 -9.34
C PHE A 61 -11.91 -21.51 -8.31
N THR A 62 -10.69 -21.63 -7.78
CA THR A 62 -10.09 -20.59 -6.94
C THR A 62 -9.66 -19.44 -7.84
N VAL A 63 -10.26 -18.27 -7.66
CA VAL A 63 -9.90 -17.04 -8.38
C VAL A 63 -9.39 -16.00 -7.39
N LEU A 64 -8.16 -15.54 -7.60
CA LEU A 64 -7.52 -14.49 -6.81
C LEU A 64 -7.46 -13.19 -7.62
N THR A 65 -8.42 -12.31 -7.40
CA THR A 65 -8.48 -10.98 -8.01
C THR A 65 -7.54 -10.00 -7.32
N LEU A 66 -7.31 -8.82 -7.91
CA LEU A 66 -6.60 -7.74 -7.20
C LEU A 66 -7.41 -7.25 -6.00
N ALA A 67 -8.75 -7.28 -6.06
CA ALA A 67 -9.61 -6.96 -4.93
C ALA A 67 -9.40 -7.93 -3.76
N ASP A 68 -9.31 -9.23 -4.04
CA ASP A 68 -9.04 -10.24 -3.00
C ASP A 68 -7.64 -10.05 -2.40
N GLN A 69 -6.63 -9.71 -3.23
CA GLN A 69 -5.28 -9.42 -2.77
C GLN A 69 -5.22 -8.19 -1.86
N VAL A 70 -5.97 -7.14 -2.19
CA VAL A 70 -6.11 -5.95 -1.34
C VAL A 70 -6.80 -6.31 -0.02
N ALA A 71 -7.87 -7.10 -0.06
CA ALA A 71 -8.58 -7.54 1.15
C ALA A 71 -7.72 -8.44 2.06
N ALA A 72 -6.73 -9.13 1.48
CA ALA A 72 -5.78 -9.97 2.22
C ALA A 72 -4.60 -9.19 2.82
N LEU A 73 -4.48 -7.88 2.57
CA LEU A 73 -3.45 -7.06 3.19
C LEU A 73 -3.65 -7.01 4.71
N PRO A 74 -2.55 -6.98 5.49
CA PRO A 74 -2.65 -6.91 6.94
C PRO A 74 -3.33 -5.59 7.35
N PRO A 75 -4.31 -5.63 8.27
CA PRO A 75 -4.92 -4.41 8.77
C PRO A 75 -3.89 -3.55 9.51
N LEU A 76 -4.19 -2.27 9.66
CA LEU A 76 -3.39 -1.37 10.49
C LEU A 76 -3.29 -1.91 11.93
N PRO A 77 -2.08 -1.89 12.53
CA PRO A 77 -1.90 -2.38 13.89
C PRO A 77 -2.64 -1.47 14.88
N PRO A 78 -3.12 -2.00 16.02
CA PRO A 78 -3.62 -1.17 17.09
C PRO A 78 -2.48 -0.28 17.62
N VAL A 79 -2.79 1.00 17.83
CA VAL A 79 -1.86 1.99 18.37
C VAL A 79 -2.51 2.70 19.55
N ALA A 80 -1.73 2.94 20.61
CA ALA A 80 -2.15 3.75 21.73
C ALA A 80 -2.01 5.26 21.38
N PRO A 81 -2.72 6.15 22.07
CA PRO A 81 -2.48 7.58 21.97
C PRO A 81 -1.03 7.93 22.34
N LEU A 82 -0.50 9.00 21.74
CA LEU A 82 0.85 9.46 22.02
C LEU A 82 1.00 9.89 23.49
N GLY A 83 2.05 9.40 24.13
CA GLY A 83 2.36 9.70 25.53
C GLY A 83 2.98 11.07 25.74
N ALA A 84 3.68 11.19 26.86
CA ALA A 84 4.36 12.42 27.27
C ALA A 84 5.50 12.80 26.31
N SER A 85 5.74 14.11 26.22
CA SER A 85 6.87 14.65 25.49
C SER A 85 8.15 14.57 26.31
N PHE A 86 9.28 14.35 25.64
CA PHE A 86 10.61 14.36 26.23
C PHE A 86 11.68 14.80 25.23
N VAL A 87 12.80 15.28 25.76
CA VAL A 87 13.95 15.70 24.96
C VAL A 87 14.84 14.49 24.68
N HIS A 88 15.18 14.29 23.40
CA HIS A 88 16.12 13.27 22.97
C HIS A 88 17.40 13.93 22.43
N ALA A 89 18.52 13.66 23.08
CA ALA A 89 19.83 14.07 22.60
C ALA A 89 20.25 13.21 21.40
N CYS A 90 20.46 13.85 20.24
CA CYS A 90 20.91 13.15 19.04
C CYS A 90 22.42 12.93 19.09
N ALA A 91 22.90 11.81 18.52
CA ALA A 91 24.33 11.64 18.28
C ALA A 91 24.85 12.62 17.22
N LYS A 92 26.18 12.73 17.10
CA LYS A 92 26.81 13.53 16.02
C LYS A 92 26.33 13.02 14.64
N ASN A 93 25.85 13.95 13.80
CA ASN A 93 25.30 13.68 12.47
C ASN A 93 24.04 12.79 12.43
N GLU A 94 23.39 12.59 13.58
CA GLU A 94 22.10 11.93 13.63
C GLU A 94 20.98 12.91 13.27
N ARG A 95 20.05 12.46 12.44
CA ARG A 95 18.83 13.17 12.13
C ARG A 95 17.64 12.25 12.35
N LEU A 96 16.66 12.74 13.09
CA LEU A 96 15.38 12.07 13.29
C LEU A 96 14.30 12.77 12.46
N SER A 97 13.47 11.98 11.81
CA SER A 97 12.23 12.42 11.17
C SER A 97 11.06 11.65 11.76
N LEU A 98 9.91 12.28 11.94
CA LEU A 98 8.70 11.65 12.44
C LEU A 98 7.73 11.41 11.29
N PHE A 99 6.98 10.32 11.34
CA PHE A 99 5.89 10.07 10.40
C PHE A 99 4.66 10.87 10.85
N THR A 100 4.42 12.02 10.22
CA THR A 100 3.39 12.98 10.65
C THR A 100 2.92 13.85 9.48
N GLY A 101 1.90 14.68 9.73
CA GLY A 101 1.31 15.60 8.75
C GLY A 101 0.07 15.06 8.05
N VAL A 102 -0.51 15.90 7.19
CA VAL A 102 -1.66 15.57 6.34
C VAL A 102 -1.35 16.07 4.92
N PRO A 103 -0.97 15.18 3.97
CA PRO A 103 -0.82 13.74 4.13
C PRO A 103 0.40 13.34 5.01
N PRO A 104 0.38 12.15 5.64
CA PRO A 104 1.51 11.64 6.42
C PRO A 104 2.76 11.47 5.58
N ALA A 105 3.87 12.02 6.07
CA ALA A 105 5.19 11.89 5.47
C ALA A 105 6.27 11.93 6.56
N TRP A 106 7.50 11.60 6.17
CA TRP A 106 8.67 11.77 7.04
C TRP A 106 9.06 13.24 7.12
N GLN A 107 8.71 13.90 8.22
CA GLN A 107 9.06 15.31 8.49
C GLN A 107 10.16 15.39 9.56
N PRO A 108 11.09 16.35 9.51
CA PRO A 108 12.10 16.51 10.56
C PRO A 108 11.46 16.59 11.96
N ALA A 109 12.06 15.90 12.94
CA ALA A 109 11.60 16.02 14.33
C ALA A 109 11.81 17.46 14.83
N PRO A 110 10.89 18.02 15.65
CA PRO A 110 11.02 19.38 16.16
C PRO A 110 12.34 19.55 16.95
N ALA A 111 13.13 20.56 16.60
CA ALA A 111 14.34 20.90 17.34
C ALA A 111 13.98 21.57 18.66
N THR A 112 14.80 21.35 19.70
CA THR A 112 14.66 22.08 20.98
C THR A 112 15.67 23.22 21.07
N ALA A 113 15.62 23.99 22.17
CA ALA A 113 16.61 25.01 22.48
C ALA A 113 18.00 24.40 22.83
N GLU A 114 18.05 23.14 23.25
CA GLU A 114 19.31 22.45 23.53
C GLU A 114 19.97 21.98 22.22
N THR A 115 21.27 22.26 22.10
CA THR A 115 22.05 21.92 20.89
C THR A 115 21.96 20.43 20.54
N ASN A 116 21.63 20.14 19.29
CA ASN A 116 21.57 18.78 18.74
C ASN A 116 20.59 17.84 19.48
N SER A 117 19.45 18.37 19.90
CA SER A 117 18.37 17.58 20.50
C SER A 117 17.05 17.83 19.79
N VAL A 118 16.12 16.90 19.93
CA VAL A 118 14.77 16.98 19.37
C VAL A 118 13.72 16.65 20.41
N GLU A 119 12.54 17.21 20.24
CA GLU A 119 11.36 16.88 21.04
C GLU A 119 10.65 15.66 20.43
N LEU A 120 10.46 14.62 21.26
CA LEU A 120 9.78 13.39 20.88
C LEU A 120 8.65 13.09 21.86
N ARG A 121 7.66 12.32 21.41
CA ARG A 121 6.59 11.77 22.27
C ARG A 121 6.60 10.26 22.22
N GLU A 122 6.38 9.63 23.36
CA GLU A 122 6.21 8.18 23.44
C GLU A 122 5.11 7.69 22.48
N GLY A 123 5.39 6.60 21.77
CA GLY A 123 4.52 6.02 20.75
C GLY A 123 4.73 6.56 19.34
N GLN A 124 5.44 7.68 19.16
CA GLN A 124 5.73 8.21 17.81
C GLN A 124 6.57 7.23 16.99
N ILE A 125 6.46 7.34 15.66
CA ILE A 125 7.28 6.58 14.72
C ILE A 125 8.36 7.49 14.15
N ALA A 126 9.62 7.07 14.31
CA ALA A 126 10.78 7.81 13.88
C ALA A 126 11.55 7.08 12.78
N ARG A 127 11.98 7.83 11.78
CA ARG A 127 13.05 7.46 10.84
C ARG A 127 14.34 8.12 11.28
N ARG A 128 15.35 7.31 11.51
CA ARG A 128 16.67 7.68 11.96
C ARG A 128 17.67 7.57 10.81
N ARG A 129 18.45 8.63 10.60
CA ARG A 129 19.55 8.63 9.62
C ARG A 129 20.86 9.01 10.29
N LYS A 130 21.89 8.18 10.10
CA LYS A 130 23.28 8.46 10.52
C LYS A 130 24.15 8.59 9.27
N GLY A 131 24.45 9.83 8.87
CA GLY A 131 25.28 10.09 7.70
C GLY A 131 24.65 9.63 6.37
N ARG A 132 25.45 8.97 5.52
CA ARG A 132 25.08 8.61 4.14
C ARG A 132 24.47 7.21 3.97
N GLY A 133 24.45 6.38 5.03
CA GLY A 133 23.89 5.04 4.99
C GLY A 133 22.35 5.00 4.89
N PRO A 134 21.78 3.79 4.77
CA PRO A 134 20.33 3.61 4.79
C PRO A 134 19.74 4.11 6.12
N SER A 135 18.48 4.53 6.07
CA SER A 135 17.77 4.93 7.28
C SER A 135 17.39 3.68 8.09
N SER A 136 17.31 3.83 9.41
CA SER A 136 16.67 2.86 10.29
C SER A 136 15.38 3.42 10.85
N TYR A 137 14.48 2.54 11.29
CA TYR A 137 13.17 2.93 11.78
C TYR A 137 13.01 2.48 13.23
N ALA A 138 12.28 3.28 14.01
CA ALA A 138 12.08 3.01 15.41
C ALA A 138 10.71 3.51 15.88
N ARG A 139 10.16 2.82 16.89
CA ARG A 139 9.11 3.36 17.75
C ARG A 139 9.77 4.10 18.91
N VAL A 140 9.29 5.31 19.20
CA VAL A 140 9.72 6.09 20.35
C VAL A 140 9.13 5.47 21.62
N ALA A 141 9.98 5.09 22.56
CA ALA A 141 9.64 4.61 23.88
C ALA A 141 10.25 5.53 24.93
N ARG A 142 9.78 5.43 26.18
CA ARG A 142 10.28 6.25 27.30
C ARG A 142 11.79 6.08 27.56
N ASP A 143 12.31 4.89 27.32
CA ASP A 143 13.71 4.51 27.52
C ASP A 143 14.57 4.67 26.26
N GLY A 144 13.99 5.09 25.12
CA GLY A 144 14.73 5.39 23.90
C GLY A 144 14.00 5.00 22.62
N LEU A 145 14.78 4.60 21.60
CA LEU A 145 14.27 4.25 20.29
C LEU A 145 14.27 2.72 20.12
N GLN A 146 13.09 2.11 20.08
CA GLN A 146 12.92 0.68 19.87
C GLN A 146 12.91 0.36 18.37
N PRO A 147 13.90 -0.40 17.85
CA PRO A 147 13.99 -0.68 16.41
C PRO A 147 12.78 -1.44 15.88
N ILE A 148 12.30 -1.04 14.71
CA ILE A 148 11.24 -1.73 13.96
C ILE A 148 11.62 -1.76 12.47
N SER A 149 10.98 -2.64 11.70
CA SER A 149 11.13 -2.63 10.24
C SER A 149 10.46 -1.40 9.62
N GLU A 150 10.83 -1.07 8.38
CA GLU A 150 10.21 0.02 7.62
C GLU A 150 8.71 -0.20 7.43
N ASP A 151 8.29 -1.39 7.02
CA ASP A 151 6.87 -1.72 6.86
C ASP A 151 6.09 -1.58 8.17
N ALA A 152 6.67 -2.05 9.29
CA ALA A 152 6.05 -1.88 10.60
C ALA A 152 5.96 -0.40 11.01
N ALA A 153 6.98 0.40 10.68
CA ALA A 153 6.99 1.84 10.91
C ALA A 153 5.91 2.55 10.09
N LEU A 154 5.79 2.26 8.81
CA LEU A 154 4.78 2.84 7.93
C LEU A 154 3.38 2.44 8.38
N CYS A 155 3.12 1.16 8.64
CA CYS A 155 1.81 0.71 9.15
C CYS A 155 1.46 1.38 10.50
N ALA A 156 2.39 1.44 11.45
CA ALA A 156 2.14 2.11 12.73
C ALA A 156 1.95 3.63 12.57
N GLY A 157 2.68 4.26 11.64
CA GLY A 157 2.55 5.68 11.34
C GLY A 157 1.19 6.02 10.73
N TYR A 158 0.71 5.22 9.76
CA TYR A 158 -0.64 5.35 9.23
C TYR A 158 -1.71 5.10 10.28
N ALA A 159 -1.51 4.11 11.16
CA ALA A 159 -2.42 3.84 12.26
C ALA A 159 -2.55 5.02 13.23
N LEU A 160 -1.43 5.68 13.58
CA LEU A 160 -1.44 6.88 14.42
C LEU A 160 -2.13 8.07 13.72
N ALA A 161 -1.86 8.26 12.43
CA ALA A 161 -2.51 9.33 11.67
C ALA A 161 -4.04 9.11 11.60
N ALA A 162 -4.48 7.86 11.40
CA ALA A 162 -5.89 7.50 11.33
C ALA A 162 -6.66 7.65 12.66
N GLN A 163 -5.99 7.73 13.81
CA GLN A 163 -6.64 8.03 15.11
C GLN A 163 -7.38 9.37 15.11
N HIS A 164 -6.97 10.32 14.26
CA HIS A 164 -7.55 11.65 14.16
C HIS A 164 -8.67 11.73 13.09
N GLY A 165 -9.07 10.60 12.54
CA GLY A 165 -10.05 10.49 11.46
C GLY A 165 -9.42 10.11 10.12
N PRO A 166 -10.24 9.98 9.06
CA PRO A 166 -9.76 9.62 7.75
C PRO A 166 -8.76 10.64 7.20
N ILE A 167 -7.68 10.14 6.61
CA ILE A 167 -6.60 10.97 6.09
C ILE A 167 -6.98 11.39 4.67
N ALA A 168 -7.41 12.64 4.53
CA ALA A 168 -7.76 13.19 3.23
C ALA A 168 -6.52 13.43 2.37
N MET A 169 -6.59 13.00 1.12
CA MET A 169 -5.52 13.07 0.14
C MET A 169 -6.07 13.59 -1.17
N THR A 170 -5.27 14.38 -1.87
CA THR A 170 -5.66 14.95 -3.17
C THR A 170 -4.87 14.25 -4.26
N GLY A 171 -5.58 13.61 -5.18
CA GLY A 171 -5.07 13.25 -6.48
C GLY A 171 -5.43 14.32 -7.50
N SER A 172 -4.60 14.49 -8.54
CA SER A 172 -4.91 15.39 -9.65
C SER A 172 -5.46 14.62 -10.83
N HIS A 173 -6.39 15.23 -11.56
CA HIS A 173 -6.86 14.69 -12.83
C HIS A 173 -5.96 15.18 -13.98
N THR A 174 -5.61 14.26 -14.87
CA THR A 174 -4.88 14.51 -16.12
C THR A 174 -5.71 13.98 -17.29
N ALA A 175 -5.29 14.28 -18.53
CA ALA A 175 -5.97 13.74 -19.71
C ALA A 175 -5.94 12.20 -19.78
N GLU A 176 -4.96 11.57 -19.14
CA GLU A 176 -4.71 10.13 -19.21
C GLU A 176 -5.36 9.36 -18.04
N GLY A 177 -5.75 10.07 -16.98
CA GLY A 177 -6.38 9.47 -15.81
C GLY A 177 -6.12 10.28 -14.55
N TYR A 178 -5.85 9.57 -13.46
CA TYR A 178 -5.76 10.15 -12.14
C TYR A 178 -4.36 9.96 -11.59
N LEU A 179 -3.70 11.08 -11.29
CA LEU A 179 -2.35 11.09 -10.77
C LEU A 179 -2.37 11.11 -9.24
N LEU A 180 -1.65 10.15 -8.69
CA LEU A 180 -1.45 9.96 -7.27
C LEU A 180 0.03 10.24 -6.94
N PRO A 181 0.35 11.18 -6.05
CA PRO A 181 1.73 11.40 -5.61
C PRO A 181 2.39 10.12 -5.06
N ASP A 182 3.71 10.06 -5.17
CA ASP A 182 4.50 8.93 -4.66
C ASP A 182 4.66 9.03 -3.14
N TRP A 183 3.66 8.55 -2.40
CA TRP A 183 3.69 8.52 -0.94
C TRP A 183 4.43 7.30 -0.40
N PRO A 184 5.00 7.41 0.83
CA PRO A 184 5.64 6.28 1.48
C PRO A 184 4.60 5.22 1.88
N LEU A 185 4.52 4.12 1.12
CA LEU A 185 3.61 3.00 1.38
C LEU A 185 4.38 1.77 1.89
N PRO A 186 3.79 0.92 2.76
CA PRO A 186 4.36 -0.38 3.07
C PRO A 186 4.60 -1.21 1.79
N ALA A 187 5.63 -2.04 1.77
CA ALA A 187 6.09 -2.72 0.56
C ALA A 187 4.98 -3.51 -0.16
N ALA A 188 4.13 -4.22 0.58
CA ALA A 188 3.00 -4.97 0.02
C ALA A 188 1.96 -4.05 -0.66
N HIS A 189 1.69 -2.88 -0.07
CA HIS A 189 0.77 -1.89 -0.63
C HIS A 189 1.36 -1.25 -1.88
N HIS A 190 2.64 -0.88 -1.83
CA HIS A 190 3.37 -0.33 -2.97
C HIS A 190 3.42 -1.32 -4.14
N ALA A 191 3.67 -2.61 -3.87
CA ALA A 191 3.68 -3.65 -4.88
C ALA A 191 2.31 -3.84 -5.56
N LEU A 192 1.21 -3.80 -4.80
CA LEU A 192 -0.15 -3.87 -5.36
C LEU A 192 -0.51 -2.59 -6.12
N LEU A 193 -0.12 -1.41 -5.63
CA LEU A 193 -0.30 -0.16 -6.37
C LEU A 193 0.39 -0.25 -7.74
N GLY A 194 1.60 -0.80 -7.81
CA GLY A 194 2.31 -1.03 -9.07
C GLY A 194 1.69 -2.06 -10.01
N ARG A 195 0.74 -2.88 -9.53
CA ARG A 195 -0.10 -3.75 -10.38
C ARG A 195 -1.32 -3.01 -10.93
N ILE A 196 -1.86 -2.07 -10.15
CA ILE A 196 -3.08 -1.30 -10.45
C ILE A 196 -2.78 -0.08 -11.32
N ALA A 197 -1.66 0.58 -11.06
CA ALA A 197 -1.27 1.86 -11.66
C ALA A 197 0.00 1.74 -12.50
N ILE A 198 0.24 2.77 -13.31
CA ILE A 198 1.46 2.92 -14.11
C ILE A 198 2.34 3.97 -13.44
N ARG A 199 3.66 3.74 -13.41
CA ARG A 199 4.59 4.75 -12.91
C ARG A 199 4.62 5.95 -13.86
N HIS A 200 4.42 7.14 -13.30
CA HIS A 200 4.50 8.44 -13.97
C HIS A 200 5.66 9.26 -13.36
N ALA A 201 6.11 10.31 -14.06
CA ALA A 201 7.18 11.18 -13.57
C ALA A 201 6.86 11.79 -12.20
N ASP A 202 5.60 12.16 -12.01
CA ASP A 202 5.09 12.83 -10.81
C ASP A 202 4.40 11.88 -9.80
N GLY A 203 4.46 10.57 -10.02
CA GLY A 203 3.86 9.58 -9.11
C GLY A 203 3.27 8.36 -9.82
N TRP A 204 2.01 8.06 -9.54
CA TRP A 204 1.29 6.90 -10.05
C TRP A 204 0.07 7.33 -10.84
N LEU A 205 -0.01 6.92 -12.10
CA LEU A 205 -1.15 7.16 -12.97
C LEU A 205 -2.13 5.98 -12.88
N ILE A 206 -3.37 6.28 -12.50
CA ILE A 206 -4.46 5.32 -12.35
C ILE A 206 -5.48 5.59 -13.45
N ALA A 207 -5.82 4.54 -14.21
CA ALA A 207 -6.86 4.64 -15.22
C ALA A 207 -8.23 4.88 -14.55
N PRO A 208 -9.14 5.67 -15.17
CA PRO A 208 -10.44 6.00 -14.58
C PRO A 208 -11.24 4.79 -14.08
N ALA A 209 -11.22 3.69 -14.83
CA ALA A 209 -11.94 2.47 -14.50
C ALA A 209 -11.35 1.70 -13.30
N ASP A 210 -10.09 1.93 -12.97
CA ASP A 210 -9.37 1.21 -11.91
C ASP A 210 -9.32 2.01 -10.60
N ARG A 211 -9.90 3.23 -10.59
CA ARG A 211 -10.06 4.08 -9.40
C ARG A 211 -10.67 3.36 -8.19
N PRO A 212 -11.77 2.59 -8.32
CA PRO A 212 -12.35 1.90 -7.16
C PRO A 212 -11.38 0.94 -6.48
N LEU A 213 -10.51 0.29 -7.26
CA LEU A 213 -9.50 -0.63 -6.76
C LEU A 213 -8.36 0.11 -6.05
N ALA A 214 -7.89 1.23 -6.60
CA ALA A 214 -6.92 2.09 -5.93
C ALA A 214 -7.48 2.68 -4.62
N HIS A 215 -8.75 3.08 -4.60
CA HIS A 215 -9.44 3.52 -3.38
C HIS A 215 -9.45 2.44 -2.31
N MET A 216 -9.84 1.22 -2.67
CA MET A 216 -9.89 0.10 -1.72
C MET A 216 -8.50 -0.20 -1.14
N LEU A 217 -7.44 -0.14 -1.96
CA LEU A 217 -6.06 -0.31 -1.51
C LEU A 217 -5.65 0.76 -0.49
N LEU A 218 -5.91 2.03 -0.79
CA LEU A 218 -5.51 3.15 0.06
C LEU A 218 -6.36 3.24 1.34
N ALA A 219 -7.64 2.88 1.25
CA ALA A 219 -8.54 2.83 2.40
C ALA A 219 -8.09 1.82 3.47
N ASN A 220 -7.34 0.76 3.09
CA ASN A 220 -6.74 -0.18 4.04
C ASN A 220 -5.75 0.53 4.99
N LEU A 221 -5.13 1.64 4.55
CA LEU A 221 -4.24 2.49 5.34
C LEU A 221 -4.96 3.71 5.97
N GLY A 222 -6.30 3.74 5.96
CA GLY A 222 -7.08 4.87 6.50
C GLY A 222 -7.06 6.12 5.63
N LEU A 223 -6.66 5.99 4.35
CA LEU A 223 -6.54 7.09 3.40
C LEU A 223 -7.82 7.24 2.57
N LEU A 224 -8.25 8.49 2.36
CA LEU A 224 -9.35 8.85 1.46
C LEU A 224 -8.83 9.79 0.37
N VAL A 225 -8.96 9.37 -0.89
CA VAL A 225 -8.51 10.19 -2.02
C VAL A 225 -9.69 10.96 -2.62
N ALA A 226 -9.62 12.28 -2.55
CA ALA A 226 -10.40 13.17 -3.38
C ALA A 226 -9.66 13.40 -4.70
N TRP A 227 -10.38 13.27 -5.82
CA TRP A 227 -9.83 13.54 -7.14
C TRP A 227 -10.36 14.90 -7.58
N GLY A 228 -9.45 15.86 -7.71
CA GLY A 228 -9.75 17.17 -8.28
C GLY A 228 -9.95 17.11 -9.78
#